data_AF-A0A6M0FUQ4-F1
#
_entry.id   AF-A0A6M0FUQ4-F1
#
_cell.length_a   1.000
_cell.length_b   1.000
_cell.length_c   1.000
_cell.angle_alpha   90.00
_cell.angle_beta   90.00
_cell.angle_gamma   90.00
#
_symmetry.space_group_name_H-M   'P 1'
#
loop_
_entity.id
_entity.type
_entity.pdbx_description
1 polymer ?
#
loop_
_entity_poly.entity_id
_entity_poly.type
_entity_poly.pdbx_seq_one_letter_code
_entity_poly.pdbx_strand_id
1 'polypeptide(L)'
;MQQQVEKNIKLDKELVIHPDFFTAIKEHLPQITQVKIQLKRGYAHHEMNKFRYDVIFQVGGEVAGADGEELDWQQNQLKVSDICDRLLQTQPDCLVVKNVPNVRLFEDIKLLELLYSNSELKTVKELRDRLKKTTPVGIEPEEWWSLSESLPYIIEINGSVDFLDRYDVVFRHQDQTHTSEALAQPTQIQSIKPWSAYANNPLFGQVAVNLVPQLRNYLSDKLPDYMVPSAFIILECLPLTPNGKVDRRALPLPESGRSQLETVYVKPQNETETMIAKTWQEILQIDKVGIHDNFFELGGHSLLMAQTSRTLSEVLGQKISVVNLLQYSTVHSLAEALAQSSGEGQLSRGQSKFKKSQKLASKRRDRQGEKAQQRQRRKRHN
;
A
#
# COMPACT_ATOMS: atom_id res chain seq x y z
N MET A 1 -9.83 2.68 -11.35
CA MET A 1 -8.45 2.34 -11.76
C MET A 1 -7.43 2.84 -10.74
N GLN A 2 -7.40 4.14 -10.42
CA GLN A 2 -6.52 4.72 -9.39
C GLN A 2 -6.60 3.98 -8.04
N GLN A 3 -7.80 3.74 -7.51
CA GLN A 3 -8.00 2.96 -6.28
C GLN A 3 -7.38 1.54 -6.33
N GLN A 4 -7.43 0.88 -7.49
CA GLN A 4 -6.82 -0.45 -7.65
C GLN A 4 -5.28 -0.36 -7.65
N VAL A 5 -4.73 0.69 -8.25
CA VAL A 5 -3.28 0.95 -8.24
C VAL A 5 -2.80 1.22 -6.82
N GLU A 6 -3.48 2.11 -6.08
CA GLU A 6 -3.17 2.40 -4.67
C GLU A 6 -3.24 1.15 -3.80
N LYS A 7 -4.26 0.31 -4.01
CA LYS A 7 -4.40 -0.97 -3.30
C LYS A 7 -3.26 -1.94 -3.61
N ASN A 8 -2.87 -2.05 -4.88
CA ASN A 8 -1.78 -2.92 -5.29
C ASN A 8 -0.44 -2.45 -4.70
N ILE A 9 -0.18 -1.14 -4.66
CA ILE A 9 1.04 -0.56 -4.05
C ILE A 9 1.13 -0.92 -2.56
N LYS A 10 0.02 -0.85 -1.81
CA LYS A 10 -0.01 -1.21 -0.37
C LYS A 10 0.20 -2.71 -0.11
N LEU A 11 -0.11 -3.55 -1.08
CA LEU A 11 0.04 -4.99 -0.99
C LEU A 11 1.33 -5.48 -1.66
N ASP A 12 2.13 -4.55 -2.20
CA ASP A 12 3.38 -4.90 -2.82
C ASP A 12 4.33 -5.48 -1.78
N LYS A 13 4.96 -6.59 -2.16
CA LYS A 13 5.89 -7.34 -1.33
C LYS A 13 7.33 -6.98 -1.62
N GLU A 14 7.58 -6.24 -2.70
CA GLU A 14 8.90 -5.76 -3.02
C GLU A 14 9.24 -4.54 -2.17
N LEU A 15 10.47 -4.52 -1.64
CA LEU A 15 11.00 -3.35 -0.95
C LEU A 15 11.42 -2.33 -2.00
N VAL A 16 10.74 -1.19 -2.02
CA VAL A 16 11.04 -0.06 -2.87
C VAL A 16 11.72 1.00 -2.02
N ILE A 17 12.90 1.43 -2.44
CA ILE A 17 13.70 2.44 -1.75
C ILE A 17 13.89 3.63 -2.69
N HIS A 18 13.68 4.82 -2.17
CA HIS A 18 13.96 6.08 -2.84
C HIS A 18 15.48 6.36 -2.82
N PRO A 19 16.09 6.82 -3.92
CA PRO A 19 17.50 7.24 -3.99
C PRO A 19 18.00 8.05 -2.78
N ASP A 20 17.24 9.09 -2.38
CA ASP A 20 17.52 9.92 -1.19
C ASP A 20 17.69 9.16 0.13
N PHE A 21 17.16 7.93 0.24
CA PHE A 21 17.41 7.10 1.41
C PHE A 21 18.91 6.94 1.68
N PHE A 22 19.68 6.73 0.60
CA PHE A 22 21.09 6.42 0.68
C PHE A 22 21.95 7.64 0.95
N THR A 23 21.46 8.84 0.63
CA THR A 23 22.09 10.09 1.06
C THR A 23 21.73 10.41 2.52
N ALA A 24 20.48 10.18 2.93
CA ALA A 24 20.01 10.40 4.30
C ALA A 24 20.67 9.44 5.32
N ILE A 25 20.97 8.20 4.93
CA ILE A 25 21.57 7.21 5.85
C ILE A 25 22.98 7.62 6.32
N LYS A 26 23.68 8.50 5.58
CA LYS A 26 25.01 9.00 5.97
C LYS A 26 25.01 9.70 7.33
N GLU A 27 23.90 10.35 7.71
CA GLU A 27 23.78 10.99 9.03
C GLU A 27 23.79 9.97 10.17
N HIS A 28 23.34 8.74 9.92
CA HIS A 28 23.36 7.65 10.89
C HIS A 28 24.61 6.77 10.78
N LEU A 29 25.28 6.78 9.63
CA LEU A 29 26.48 6.01 9.33
C LEU A 29 27.58 6.93 8.79
N PRO A 30 28.22 7.75 9.66
CA PRO A 30 29.16 8.80 9.23
C PRO A 30 30.44 8.27 8.57
N GLN A 31 30.71 6.96 8.68
CA GLN A 31 31.79 6.28 7.96
C GLN A 31 31.59 6.27 6.43
N ILE A 32 30.35 6.47 5.95
CA ILE A 32 30.03 6.55 4.53
C ILE A 32 30.40 7.95 4.04
N THR A 33 31.49 8.03 3.27
CA THR A 33 32.00 9.29 2.70
C THR A 33 31.24 9.63 1.42
N GLN A 34 31.00 8.66 0.54
CA GLN A 34 30.37 8.86 -0.76
C GLN A 34 29.29 7.81 -1.05
N VAL A 35 28.28 8.22 -1.82
CA VAL A 35 27.16 7.37 -2.28
C VAL A 35 27.02 7.62 -3.77
N LYS A 36 27.04 6.56 -4.57
CA LYS A 36 26.78 6.60 -6.01
C LYS A 36 25.53 5.81 -6.32
N ILE A 37 24.68 6.37 -7.19
CA ILE A 37 23.43 5.76 -7.62
C ILE A 37 23.53 5.54 -9.13
N GLN A 38 23.76 4.30 -9.54
CA GLN A 38 24.02 3.94 -10.93
C GLN A 38 22.78 3.32 -11.57
N LEU A 39 22.39 3.85 -12.73
CA LEU A 39 21.33 3.27 -13.53
C LEU A 39 21.78 1.94 -14.13
N LYS A 40 20.84 1.00 -14.32
CA LYS A 40 21.10 -0.26 -15.01
C LYS A 40 21.43 -0.03 -16.48
N ARG A 41 22.29 -0.86 -17.05
CA ARG A 41 22.67 -0.79 -18.47
C ARG A 41 21.74 -1.60 -19.37
N GLY A 42 21.60 -1.15 -20.60
CA GLY A 42 20.96 -1.87 -21.71
C GLY A 42 19.77 -1.15 -22.33
N TYR A 43 19.55 -1.38 -23.63
CA TYR A 43 18.50 -0.73 -24.44
C TYR A 43 17.07 -1.25 -24.19
N ALA A 44 16.91 -2.36 -23.47
CA ALA A 44 15.59 -2.93 -23.24
C ALA A 44 14.79 -2.10 -22.23
N HIS A 45 13.60 -1.63 -22.62
CA HIS A 45 12.70 -0.84 -21.76
C HIS A 45 11.78 -1.73 -20.90
N HIS A 46 12.38 -2.60 -20.09
CA HIS A 46 11.67 -3.41 -19.09
C HIS A 46 11.89 -2.88 -17.67
N GLU A 47 11.11 -3.38 -16.71
CA GLU A 47 11.14 -2.96 -15.30
C GLU A 47 12.56 -2.86 -14.73
N MET A 48 13.38 -3.90 -14.92
CA MET A 48 14.75 -3.96 -14.39
C MET A 48 15.65 -2.81 -14.88
N ASN A 49 15.50 -2.31 -16.11
CA ASN A 49 16.35 -1.24 -16.64
C ASN A 49 15.76 0.16 -16.43
N LYS A 50 14.46 0.22 -16.16
CA LYS A 50 13.71 1.46 -15.95
C LYS A 50 13.76 1.89 -14.48
N PHE A 51 13.47 0.96 -13.56
CA PHE A 51 13.12 1.29 -12.18
C PHE A 51 14.10 0.77 -11.13
N ARG A 52 15.10 -0.03 -11.52
CA ARG A 52 16.15 -0.50 -10.62
C ARG A 52 17.47 0.22 -10.87
N TYR A 53 18.24 0.31 -9.81
CA TYR A 53 19.54 0.97 -9.80
C TYR A 53 20.47 0.24 -8.84
N ASP A 54 21.77 0.42 -9.04
CA ASP A 54 22.81 -0.03 -8.12
C ASP A 54 23.24 1.11 -7.22
N VAL A 55 23.58 0.77 -5.97
CA VAL A 55 24.09 1.73 -5.00
C VAL A 55 25.48 1.31 -4.56
N ILE A 56 26.43 2.23 -4.71
CA ILE A 56 27.82 2.02 -4.30
C ILE A 56 28.12 2.97 -3.14
N PHE A 57 28.53 2.40 -2.01
CA PHE A 57 29.01 3.15 -0.87
C PHE A 57 30.53 3.16 -0.85
N GLN A 58 31.09 4.35 -0.67
CA GLN A 58 32.49 4.49 -0.27
C GLN A 58 32.56 4.70 1.23
N VAL A 59 33.40 3.92 1.89
CA VAL A 59 33.62 3.97 3.34
C VAL A 59 35.03 4.47 3.60
N GLY A 60 35.15 5.61 4.27
CA GLY A 60 36.44 6.30 4.44
C GLY A 60 36.99 6.93 3.15
N GLY A 61 38.16 7.54 3.25
CA GLY A 61 38.80 8.29 2.16
C GLY A 61 38.49 9.78 2.16
N GLU A 62 39.29 10.56 1.43
CA GLU A 62 39.02 11.98 1.20
C GLU A 62 37.86 12.13 0.22
N VAL A 63 36.90 12.99 0.57
CA VAL A 63 35.84 13.38 -0.35
C VAL A 63 36.46 14.35 -1.34
N ALA A 64 36.77 13.85 -2.54
CA ALA A 64 37.28 14.71 -3.59
C ALA A 64 36.17 15.68 -4.03
N GLY A 65 36.49 16.97 -4.07
CA GLY A 65 35.60 17.99 -4.60
C GLY A 65 35.39 17.78 -6.10
N ALA A 66 34.18 18.09 -6.59
CA ALA A 66 33.92 18.14 -8.01
C ALA A 66 34.59 19.38 -8.62
N ASP A 67 35.90 19.32 -8.82
CA ASP A 67 36.62 20.28 -9.65
C ASP A 67 36.38 19.90 -11.12
N GLY A 68 35.25 20.35 -11.66
CA GLY A 68 34.85 20.09 -13.03
C GLY A 68 33.91 21.17 -13.55
N GLU A 69 33.90 21.37 -14.87
CA GLU A 69 32.93 22.25 -15.51
C GLU A 69 31.52 21.65 -15.33
N GLU A 70 30.55 22.47 -14.92
CA GLU A 70 29.15 22.05 -14.78
C GLU A 70 28.24 22.76 -15.78
N LEU A 71 27.39 21.97 -16.45
CA LEU A 71 26.34 22.45 -17.36
C LEU A 71 25.00 21.87 -16.95
N ASP A 72 23.92 22.64 -17.08
CA ASP A 72 22.56 22.14 -16.89
C ASP A 72 21.90 21.88 -18.25
N TRP A 73 21.46 20.64 -18.49
CA TRP A 73 20.88 20.23 -19.76
C TRP A 73 19.70 21.10 -20.20
N GLN A 74 18.78 21.39 -19.27
CA GLN A 74 17.53 22.09 -19.59
C GLN A 74 17.73 23.59 -19.67
N GLN A 75 18.47 24.18 -18.73
CA GLN A 75 18.69 25.63 -18.68
C GLN A 75 19.48 26.11 -19.89
N ASN A 76 20.47 25.32 -20.33
CA ASN A 76 21.30 25.64 -21.49
C ASN A 76 20.73 25.11 -22.82
N GLN A 77 19.57 24.43 -22.80
CA GLN A 77 18.92 23.83 -23.99
C GLN A 77 19.86 22.94 -24.83
N LEU A 78 20.67 22.14 -24.14
CA LEU A 78 21.75 21.37 -24.75
C LEU A 78 21.23 20.23 -25.62
N LYS A 79 22.01 19.89 -26.64
CA LYS A 79 21.90 18.66 -27.41
C LYS A 79 23.16 17.81 -27.23
N VAL A 80 23.05 16.54 -27.55
CA VAL A 80 24.20 15.61 -27.52
C VAL A 80 25.34 16.14 -28.40
N SER A 81 25.03 16.73 -29.56
CA SER A 81 26.03 17.35 -30.44
C SER A 81 26.83 18.46 -29.75
N ASP A 82 26.17 19.30 -28.97
CA ASP A 82 26.80 20.45 -28.32
C ASP A 82 27.81 19.97 -27.25
N ILE A 83 27.48 18.88 -26.55
CA ILE A 83 28.38 18.21 -25.60
C ILE A 83 29.57 17.59 -26.32
N CYS A 84 29.34 16.85 -27.41
CA CYS A 84 30.42 16.25 -28.19
C CYS A 84 31.39 17.32 -28.73
N ASP A 85 30.86 18.41 -29.30
CA ASP A 85 31.66 19.52 -29.82
C ASP A 85 32.49 20.17 -28.70
N ARG A 86 31.90 20.36 -27.51
CA ARG A 86 32.59 20.87 -26.32
C ARG A 86 33.76 19.98 -25.90
N LEU A 87 33.50 18.67 -25.77
CA LEU A 87 34.50 17.69 -25.34
C LEU A 87 35.69 17.58 -26.30
N LEU A 88 35.44 17.73 -27.61
CA LEU A 88 36.47 17.70 -28.65
C LEU A 88 37.25 19.02 -28.76
N GLN A 89 36.60 20.18 -28.59
CA GLN A 89 37.23 21.49 -28.75
C GLN A 89 38.00 21.94 -27.51
N THR A 90 37.41 21.78 -26.33
CA THR A 90 37.95 22.34 -25.08
C THR A 90 38.73 21.32 -24.26
N GLN A 91 38.52 20.03 -24.53
CA GLN A 91 39.13 18.90 -23.83
C GLN A 91 39.19 19.08 -22.29
N PRO A 92 38.05 19.35 -21.61
CA PRO A 92 38.05 19.56 -20.17
C PRO A 92 38.46 18.28 -19.44
N ASP A 93 39.18 18.44 -18.33
CA ASP A 93 39.58 17.30 -17.49
C ASP A 93 38.35 16.56 -16.93
N CYS A 94 37.33 17.32 -16.52
CA CYS A 94 36.05 16.82 -16.04
C CYS A 94 34.91 17.76 -16.49
N LEU A 95 33.84 17.17 -17.05
CA LEU A 95 32.61 17.86 -17.41
C LEU A 95 31.41 17.12 -16.80
N VAL A 96 30.54 17.85 -16.10
CA VAL A 96 29.30 17.33 -15.51
C VAL A 96 28.11 17.98 -16.20
N VAL A 97 27.25 17.16 -16.79
CA VAL A 97 25.99 17.58 -17.41
C VAL A 97 24.84 17.15 -16.50
N LYS A 98 24.22 18.10 -15.82
CA LYS A 98 23.14 17.86 -14.85
C LYS A 98 21.77 17.83 -15.52
N ASN A 99 20.83 17.15 -14.86
CA ASN A 99 19.39 17.20 -15.16
C ASN A 99 19.01 16.71 -16.57
N VAL A 100 19.73 15.72 -17.10
CA VAL A 100 19.42 15.11 -18.39
C VAL A 100 18.14 14.27 -18.26
N PRO A 101 17.08 14.52 -19.06
CA PRO A 101 15.83 13.76 -18.95
C PRO A 101 16.01 12.31 -19.39
N ASN A 102 15.48 11.38 -18.60
CA ASN A 102 15.58 9.95 -18.87
C ASN A 102 14.43 9.47 -19.77
N VAL A 103 14.75 9.23 -21.05
CA VAL A 103 13.74 8.78 -22.02
C VAL A 103 13.11 7.44 -21.63
N ARG A 104 13.82 6.58 -20.88
CA ARG A 104 13.28 5.30 -20.43
C ARG A 104 12.02 5.52 -19.62
N LEU A 105 12.02 6.51 -18.73
CA LEU A 105 10.91 6.77 -17.81
C LEU A 105 9.79 7.63 -18.41
N PHE A 106 9.98 8.16 -19.62
CA PHE A 106 9.10 9.14 -20.23
C PHE A 106 7.64 8.68 -20.27
N GLU A 107 7.37 7.49 -20.82
CA GLU A 107 6.01 6.98 -20.96
C GLU A 107 5.34 6.78 -19.60
N ASP A 108 6.08 6.27 -18.61
CA ASP A 108 5.57 5.96 -17.28
C ASP A 108 5.21 7.22 -16.51
N ILE A 109 6.08 8.23 -16.56
CA ILE A 109 5.82 9.55 -15.95
C ILE A 109 4.67 10.23 -16.64
N LYS A 110 4.63 10.22 -17.98
CA LYS A 110 3.53 10.82 -18.73
C LYS A 110 2.20 10.16 -18.41
N LEU A 111 2.20 8.84 -18.23
CA LEU A 111 1.03 8.09 -17.81
C LEU A 111 0.59 8.50 -16.40
N LEU A 112 1.50 8.63 -15.44
CA LEU A 112 1.19 9.12 -14.09
C LEU A 112 0.63 10.55 -14.12
N GLU A 113 1.25 11.46 -14.86
CA GLU A 113 0.76 12.82 -15.05
C GLU A 113 -0.66 12.84 -15.61
N LEU A 114 -0.96 12.03 -16.64
CA LEU A 114 -2.30 11.95 -17.24
C LEU A 114 -3.32 11.34 -16.28
N LEU A 115 -2.90 10.39 -15.43
CA LEU A 115 -3.77 9.77 -14.43
C LEU A 115 -4.09 10.70 -13.26
N TYR A 116 -3.12 11.51 -12.81
CA TYR A 116 -3.30 12.37 -11.64
C TYR A 116 -3.66 13.81 -11.96
N SER A 117 -3.39 14.29 -13.19
CA SER A 117 -4.05 15.49 -13.68
C SER A 117 -5.54 15.21 -13.79
N ASN A 118 -6.39 16.18 -13.40
CA ASN A 118 -7.86 16.15 -13.55
C ASN A 118 -8.26 16.13 -15.03
N SER A 119 -7.83 15.11 -15.75
CA SER A 119 -8.02 14.96 -17.18
C SER A 119 -9.42 14.43 -17.43
N GLU A 120 -10.10 14.95 -18.44
CA GLU A 120 -11.45 14.54 -18.87
C GLU A 120 -11.50 13.08 -19.41
N LEU A 121 -10.44 12.30 -19.23
CA LEU A 121 -10.29 10.95 -19.74
C LEU A 121 -11.22 10.00 -18.96
N LYS A 122 -12.23 9.48 -19.66
CA LYS A 122 -13.24 8.59 -19.05
C LYS A 122 -12.90 7.12 -19.23
N THR A 123 -12.04 6.80 -20.19
CA THR A 123 -11.73 5.41 -20.56
C THR A 123 -10.23 5.14 -20.69
N VAL A 124 -9.84 3.88 -20.45
CA VAL A 124 -8.46 3.41 -20.64
C VAL A 124 -8.01 3.55 -22.11
N LYS A 125 -8.95 3.49 -23.05
CA LYS A 125 -8.67 3.68 -24.48
C LYS A 125 -8.20 5.11 -24.75
N GLU A 126 -8.90 6.11 -24.23
CA GLU A 126 -8.52 7.53 -24.39
C GLU A 126 -7.15 7.82 -23.76
N LEU A 127 -6.85 7.22 -22.61
CA LEU A 127 -5.53 7.33 -21.97
C LEU A 127 -4.41 6.82 -22.89
N ARG A 128 -4.57 5.61 -23.45
CA ARG A 128 -3.59 5.04 -24.39
C ARG A 128 -3.45 5.86 -25.66
N ASP A 129 -4.57 6.34 -26.21
CA ASP A 129 -4.56 7.14 -27.44
C ASP A 129 -3.86 8.49 -27.22
N ARG A 130 -3.97 9.07 -26.02
CA ARG A 130 -3.25 10.29 -25.65
C ARG A 130 -1.76 10.05 -25.42
N LEU A 131 -1.41 8.94 -24.78
CA LEU A 131 -0.01 8.54 -24.61
C LEU A 131 0.69 8.37 -25.96
N LYS A 132 0.07 7.67 -26.91
CA LYS A 132 0.58 7.46 -28.28
C LYS A 132 0.81 8.75 -29.08
N LYS A 133 0.09 9.82 -28.76
CA LYS A 133 0.24 11.13 -29.41
C LYS A 133 1.35 11.98 -28.80
N THR A 134 1.92 11.55 -27.68
CA THR A 134 2.96 12.30 -26.99
C THR A 134 4.32 11.91 -27.55
N THR A 135 5.15 12.90 -27.87
CA THR A 135 6.52 12.68 -28.34
C THR A 135 7.45 12.44 -27.16
N PRO A 136 8.25 11.37 -27.15
CA PRO A 136 9.27 11.13 -26.13
C PRO A 136 10.23 12.30 -26.01
N VAL A 137 10.53 12.69 -24.77
CA VAL A 137 11.52 13.70 -24.43
C VAL A 137 12.55 13.08 -23.51
N GLY A 138 13.83 13.25 -23.84
CA GLY A 138 14.96 12.76 -23.07
C GLY A 138 15.97 12.03 -23.93
N ILE A 139 17.05 11.61 -23.29
CA ILE A 139 18.15 10.87 -23.92
C ILE A 139 18.19 9.47 -23.31
N GLU A 140 18.43 8.47 -24.16
CA GLU A 140 18.66 7.09 -23.74
C GLU A 140 20.02 7.00 -23.03
N PRO A 141 20.09 6.59 -21.74
CA PRO A 141 21.35 6.48 -21.01
C PRO A 141 22.45 5.71 -21.77
N GLU A 142 22.05 4.68 -22.52
CA GLU A 142 22.97 3.87 -23.31
C GLU A 142 23.61 4.61 -24.50
N GLU A 143 23.01 5.69 -24.98
CA GLU A 143 23.63 6.57 -25.98
C GLU A 143 24.82 7.34 -25.39
N TRP A 144 24.79 7.71 -24.10
CA TRP A 144 25.95 8.32 -23.47
C TRP A 144 27.09 7.34 -23.34
N TRP A 145 26.82 6.13 -22.87
CA TRP A 145 27.86 5.12 -22.71
C TRP A 145 28.49 4.70 -24.04
N SER A 146 27.74 4.67 -25.14
CA SER A 146 28.32 4.35 -26.46
C SER A 146 29.31 5.42 -26.96
N LEU A 147 29.20 6.67 -26.50
CA LEU A 147 30.18 7.71 -26.84
C LEU A 147 31.57 7.46 -26.25
N SER A 148 31.69 6.60 -25.23
CA SER A 148 33.01 6.22 -24.68
C SER A 148 33.86 5.42 -25.67
N GLU A 149 33.27 4.86 -26.74
CA GLU A 149 34.00 4.17 -27.81
C GLU A 149 34.65 5.15 -28.81
N SER A 150 34.13 6.38 -28.91
CA SER A 150 34.57 7.38 -29.89
C SER A 150 35.25 8.60 -29.29
N LEU A 151 35.09 8.83 -27.99
CA LEU A 151 35.67 9.96 -27.26
C LEU A 151 36.72 9.47 -26.24
N PRO A 152 37.79 10.24 -25.98
CA PRO A 152 38.83 9.90 -24.98
C PRO A 152 38.35 10.17 -23.54
N TYR A 153 37.11 9.79 -23.23
CA TYR A 153 36.46 10.05 -21.96
C TYR A 153 35.88 8.78 -21.36
N ILE A 154 36.00 8.66 -20.04
CA ILE A 154 35.25 7.72 -19.21
C ILE A 154 33.92 8.40 -18.86
N ILE A 155 32.81 7.73 -19.18
CA ILE A 155 31.47 8.27 -19.01
C ILE A 155 30.75 7.53 -17.88
N GLU A 156 30.31 8.28 -16.89
CA GLU A 156 29.52 7.78 -15.77
C GLU A 156 28.17 8.46 -15.72
N ILE A 157 27.12 7.68 -15.44
CA ILE A 157 25.76 8.19 -15.29
C ILE A 157 25.31 7.96 -13.86
N ASN A 158 24.87 9.02 -13.21
CA ASN A 158 24.37 8.99 -11.85
C ASN A 158 22.91 9.44 -11.83
N GLY A 159 22.07 8.81 -11.01
CA GLY A 159 20.71 9.29 -10.78
C GLY A 159 20.72 10.73 -10.27
N SER A 160 19.85 11.59 -10.81
CA SER A 160 19.73 12.96 -10.33
C SER A 160 19.23 12.94 -8.89
N VAL A 161 19.81 13.82 -8.06
CA VAL A 161 19.46 13.93 -6.64
C VAL A 161 18.08 14.58 -6.46
N ASP A 162 17.73 15.52 -7.33
CA ASP A 162 16.53 16.33 -7.17
C ASP A 162 15.33 15.77 -7.94
N PHE A 163 15.57 14.90 -8.93
CA PHE A 163 14.56 14.46 -9.88
C PHE A 163 14.68 12.96 -10.21
N LEU A 164 13.60 12.20 -9.97
CA LEU A 164 13.55 10.77 -10.27
C LEU A 164 13.53 10.47 -11.78
N ASP A 165 13.13 11.43 -12.61
CA ASP A 165 13.02 11.30 -14.06
C ASP A 165 14.28 11.73 -14.81
N ARG A 166 15.35 12.07 -14.09
CA ARG A 166 16.57 12.64 -14.67
C ARG A 166 17.80 11.95 -14.12
N TYR A 167 18.89 12.16 -14.84
CA TYR A 167 20.21 11.72 -14.43
C TYR A 167 21.24 12.79 -14.78
N ASP A 168 22.40 12.67 -14.15
CA ASP A 168 23.56 13.49 -14.42
C ASP A 168 24.61 12.63 -15.13
N VAL A 169 25.28 13.22 -16.13
CA VAL A 169 26.33 12.56 -16.91
C VAL A 169 27.67 13.20 -16.58
N VAL A 170 28.63 12.39 -16.18
CA VAL A 170 29.99 12.82 -15.84
C VAL A 170 30.95 12.29 -16.89
N PHE A 171 31.70 13.19 -17.50
CA PHE A 171 32.77 12.88 -18.45
C PHE A 171 34.11 13.15 -17.78
N ARG A 172 34.99 12.16 -17.75
CA ARG A 172 36.38 12.30 -17.28
C ARG A 172 37.37 11.96 -18.37
N HIS A 173 38.34 12.82 -18.60
CA HIS A 173 39.38 12.57 -19.60
C HIS A 173 40.24 11.36 -19.21
N GLN A 174 40.50 10.44 -20.15
CA GLN A 174 41.18 9.16 -19.87
C GLN A 174 42.63 9.31 -19.38
N ASP A 175 43.31 10.38 -19.77
CA ASP A 175 44.72 10.63 -19.40
C ASP A 175 44.89 11.13 -17.95
N GLN A 176 43.80 11.46 -17.26
CA GLN A 176 43.83 11.92 -15.88
C GLN A 176 43.73 10.73 -14.91
N THR A 177 44.85 10.42 -14.26
CA THR A 177 44.97 9.40 -13.19
C THR A 177 44.62 9.94 -11.80
N HIS A 178 44.32 11.23 -11.68
CA HIS A 178 43.95 11.83 -10.41
C HIS A 178 42.54 11.39 -10.01
N THR A 179 42.52 10.67 -8.88
CA THR A 179 41.42 10.15 -8.07
C THR A 179 40.49 11.24 -7.52
N SER A 180 40.10 12.22 -8.35
CA SER A 180 39.00 13.10 -7.98
C SER A 180 37.71 12.45 -8.44
N GLU A 181 37.03 11.78 -7.51
CA GLU A 181 35.66 11.33 -7.71
C GLU A 181 34.71 12.54 -7.74
N ALA A 182 34.81 13.34 -8.80
CA ALA A 182 33.95 14.47 -9.10
C ALA A 182 32.52 13.96 -9.32
N LEU A 183 31.82 13.76 -8.21
CA LEU A 183 30.38 13.58 -8.20
C LEU A 183 29.78 14.89 -7.71
N ALA A 184 28.73 15.31 -8.40
CA ALA A 184 27.79 16.27 -7.85
C ALA A 184 27.33 15.71 -6.49
N GLN A 185 27.82 16.32 -5.41
CA GLN A 185 27.33 15.97 -4.09
C GLN A 185 25.88 16.46 -4.01
N PRO A 186 24.99 15.70 -3.35
CA PRO A 186 23.63 16.15 -3.17
C PRO A 186 23.64 17.54 -2.56
N THR A 187 22.92 18.48 -3.21
CA THR A 187 22.59 19.77 -2.61
C THR A 187 21.98 19.45 -1.24
N GLN A 188 22.63 19.87 -0.16
CA GLN A 188 22.34 19.52 1.23
C GLN A 188 20.87 19.14 1.46
N ILE A 189 20.62 17.92 1.97
CA ILE A 189 19.27 17.48 2.36
C ILE A 189 18.74 18.50 3.39
N GLN A 190 17.78 19.32 3.00
CA GLN A 190 17.29 20.44 3.81
C GLN A 190 16.62 19.97 5.12
N SER A 191 16.18 18.71 5.20
CA SER A 191 15.86 17.99 6.44
C SER A 191 15.63 16.50 6.16
N ILE A 192 16.07 15.62 7.07
CA ILE A 192 15.72 14.19 7.01
C ILE A 192 14.20 14.05 7.10
N LYS A 193 13.60 13.40 6.10
CA LYS A 193 12.18 13.01 6.11
C LYS A 193 11.99 11.76 6.99
N PRO A 194 10.78 11.48 7.49
CA PRO A 194 10.50 10.19 8.13
C PRO A 194 10.88 9.01 7.22
N TRP A 195 11.34 7.88 7.78
CA TRP A 195 11.76 6.72 6.98
C TRP A 195 10.70 6.18 6.03
N SER A 196 9.42 6.34 6.37
CA SER A 196 8.29 5.99 5.50
C SER A 196 8.20 6.84 4.21
N ALA A 197 8.90 7.98 4.15
CA ALA A 197 9.02 8.77 2.92
C ALA A 197 10.10 8.22 1.97
N TYR A 198 11.02 7.40 2.48
CA TYR A 198 12.14 6.86 1.73
C TYR A 198 11.94 5.42 1.30
N ALA A 199 11.08 4.65 1.97
CA ALA A 199 10.83 3.26 1.62
C ALA A 199 9.39 2.86 1.92
N ASN A 200 8.86 1.92 1.13
CA ASN A 200 7.59 1.27 1.43
C ASN A 200 7.77 0.23 2.56
N ASN A 201 6.66 -0.29 3.08
CA ASN A 201 6.65 -1.40 4.02
C ASN A 201 6.11 -2.68 3.35
N PRO A 202 6.98 -3.57 2.83
CA PRO A 202 6.55 -4.79 2.14
C PRO A 202 5.84 -5.80 3.07
N LEU A 203 6.02 -5.66 4.38
CA LEU A 203 5.37 -6.51 5.37
C LEU A 203 3.97 -6.02 5.72
N PHE A 204 3.58 -4.81 5.31
CA PHE A 204 2.31 -4.20 5.68
C PHE A 204 1.11 -5.09 5.34
N GLY A 205 1.05 -5.60 4.11
CA GLY A 205 -0.01 -6.51 3.69
C GLY A 205 -0.07 -7.80 4.49
N GLN A 206 1.09 -8.41 4.79
CA GLN A 206 1.15 -9.66 5.56
C GLN A 206 0.77 -9.46 7.03
N VAL A 207 1.22 -8.36 7.63
CA VAL A 207 0.83 -7.98 8.99
C VAL A 207 -0.67 -7.71 9.04
N ALA A 208 -1.23 -7.02 8.05
CA ALA A 208 -2.66 -6.76 7.98
C ALA A 208 -3.50 -8.04 7.91
N VAL A 209 -3.11 -8.97 7.04
CA VAL A 209 -3.79 -10.26 6.88
C VAL A 209 -3.81 -11.07 8.18
N ASN A 210 -2.75 -11.03 8.99
CA ASN A 210 -2.67 -11.83 10.21
C ASN A 210 -3.22 -11.11 11.45
N LEU A 211 -3.04 -9.79 11.55
CA LEU A 211 -3.37 -9.01 12.74
C LEU A 211 -4.87 -8.76 12.87
N VAL A 212 -5.55 -8.44 11.76
CA VAL A 212 -7.00 -8.14 11.78
C VAL A 212 -7.82 -9.32 12.32
N PRO A 213 -7.62 -10.57 11.88
CA PRO A 213 -8.33 -11.74 12.40
C PRO A 213 -8.04 -12.00 13.88
N GLN A 214 -6.78 -11.87 14.28
CA GLN A 214 -6.36 -12.06 15.68
C GLN A 214 -7.01 -11.03 16.60
N LEU A 215 -7.05 -9.76 16.19
CA LEU A 215 -7.72 -8.69 16.92
C LEU A 215 -9.23 -8.93 17.00
N ARG A 216 -9.86 -9.35 15.90
CA ARG A 216 -11.29 -9.67 15.87
C ARG A 216 -11.61 -10.79 16.85
N ASN A 217 -10.90 -11.91 16.78
CA ASN A 217 -11.10 -13.05 17.68
C ASN A 217 -10.89 -12.65 19.14
N TYR A 218 -9.83 -11.89 19.42
CA TYR A 218 -9.56 -11.37 20.76
C TYR A 218 -10.69 -10.48 21.29
N LEU A 219 -11.28 -9.63 20.45
CA LEU A 219 -12.38 -8.75 20.82
C LEU A 219 -13.69 -9.52 20.98
N SER A 220 -14.00 -10.47 20.10
CA SER A 220 -15.19 -11.32 20.20
C SER A 220 -15.23 -12.16 21.48
N ASP A 221 -14.06 -12.55 22.01
CA ASP A 221 -13.96 -13.24 23.31
C ASP A 221 -14.29 -12.34 24.52
N LYS A 222 -14.26 -11.02 24.34
CA LYS A 222 -14.39 -10.02 25.42
C LYS A 222 -15.63 -9.15 25.30
N LEU A 223 -16.13 -8.95 24.08
CA LEU A 223 -17.18 -8.01 23.75
C LEU A 223 -18.35 -8.75 23.08
N PRO A 224 -19.60 -8.32 23.30
CA PRO A 224 -20.72 -8.77 22.47
C PRO A 224 -20.49 -8.41 20.98
N ASP A 225 -21.04 -9.22 20.06
CA ASP A 225 -20.83 -9.08 18.61
C ASP A 225 -21.08 -7.66 18.08
N TYR A 226 -22.09 -6.97 18.60
CA TYR A 226 -22.44 -5.60 18.17
C TYR A 226 -21.44 -4.51 18.63
N MET A 227 -20.51 -4.83 19.53
CA MET A 227 -19.42 -3.96 19.95
C MET A 227 -18.10 -4.29 19.24
N VAL A 228 -18.03 -5.41 18.51
CA VAL A 228 -16.85 -5.75 17.71
C VAL A 228 -16.87 -4.90 16.43
N PRO A 229 -15.79 -4.16 16.12
CA PRO A 229 -15.73 -3.36 14.89
C PRO A 229 -16.00 -4.20 13.64
N SER A 230 -16.82 -3.67 12.74
CA SER A 230 -17.08 -4.29 11.44
C SER A 230 -15.82 -4.28 10.57
N ALA A 231 -15.03 -3.22 10.64
CA ALA A 231 -13.78 -3.06 9.89
C ALA A 231 -12.59 -2.67 10.78
N PHE A 232 -11.42 -3.16 10.41
CA PHE A 232 -10.13 -2.79 11.00
C PHE A 232 -9.25 -2.22 9.89
N ILE A 233 -8.81 -0.96 10.04
CA ILE A 233 -7.92 -0.31 9.09
C ILE A 233 -6.59 -0.07 9.78
N ILE A 234 -5.52 -0.62 9.20
CA ILE A 234 -4.16 -0.38 9.68
C ILE A 234 -3.65 0.92 9.06
N LEU A 235 -3.06 1.76 9.91
CA LEU A 235 -2.41 3.00 9.53
C LEU A 235 -0.96 2.93 9.99
N GLU A 236 -0.04 3.48 9.18
CA GLU A 236 1.35 3.65 9.59
C GLU A 236 1.48 4.68 10.72
N CYS A 237 0.69 5.75 10.65
CA CYS A 237 0.58 6.77 11.68
C CYS A 237 -0.85 7.29 11.79
N LEU A 238 -1.23 7.78 12.97
CA LEU A 238 -2.51 8.46 13.14
C LEU A 238 -2.42 9.85 12.50
N PRO A 239 -3.39 10.26 11.67
CA PRO A 239 -3.42 11.62 11.15
C PRO A 239 -3.67 12.59 12.30
N LEU A 240 -2.83 13.62 12.39
CA LEU A 240 -2.89 14.63 13.44
C LEU A 240 -3.24 15.99 12.82
N THR A 241 -4.06 16.75 13.55
CA THR A 241 -4.26 18.19 13.35
C THR A 241 -2.96 18.95 13.68
N PRO A 242 -2.80 20.22 13.22
CA PRO A 242 -1.64 21.04 13.59
C PRO A 242 -1.41 21.18 15.10
N ASN A 243 -2.47 21.04 15.90
CA ASN A 243 -2.43 21.07 17.36
C ASN A 243 -2.13 19.70 18.01
N GLY A 244 -1.75 18.68 17.22
CA GLY A 244 -1.38 17.35 17.69
C GLY A 244 -2.54 16.42 18.08
N LYS A 245 -3.81 16.84 17.89
CA LYS A 245 -4.98 15.98 18.13
C LYS A 245 -5.26 15.09 16.92
N VAL A 246 -5.82 13.90 17.11
CA VAL A 246 -6.23 13.01 16.01
C VAL A 246 -7.26 13.71 15.11
N ASP A 247 -6.93 13.82 13.82
CA ASP A 247 -7.84 14.31 12.79
C ASP A 247 -8.73 13.16 12.29
N ARG A 248 -9.93 13.08 12.85
CA ARG A 248 -10.91 12.06 12.47
C ARG A 248 -11.42 12.19 11.04
N ARG A 249 -11.34 13.38 10.45
CA ARG A 249 -11.81 13.61 9.07
C ARG A 249 -10.81 13.10 8.04
N ALA A 250 -9.54 13.02 8.43
CA ALA A 250 -8.46 12.46 7.63
C ALA A 250 -8.33 10.93 7.75
N LEU A 251 -9.13 10.28 8.61
CA LEU A 251 -9.15 8.82 8.69
C LEU A 251 -9.77 8.23 7.42
N PRO A 252 -9.16 7.20 6.82
CA PRO A 252 -9.72 6.54 5.65
C PRO A 252 -11.04 5.86 5.99
N LEU A 253 -11.96 5.88 5.02
CA LEU A 253 -13.21 5.14 5.11
C LEU A 253 -12.92 3.64 4.93
N PRO A 254 -13.59 2.74 5.68
CA PRO A 254 -13.54 1.32 5.40
C PRO A 254 -14.06 1.04 4.00
N GLU A 255 -13.38 0.20 3.21
CA GLU A 255 -14.00 -0.31 1.97
C GLU A 255 -15.20 -1.18 2.39
N SER A 256 -16.41 -0.77 2.03
CA SER A 256 -17.61 -1.57 2.26
C SER A 256 -17.59 -2.79 1.34
N GLY A 257 -17.69 -4.00 1.90
CA GLY A 257 -17.90 -5.21 1.10
C GLY A 257 -17.17 -6.46 1.58
N ARG A 258 -17.47 -7.56 0.89
CA ARG A 258 -16.95 -8.92 1.18
C ARG A 258 -15.44 -9.09 0.99
N SER A 259 -14.77 -8.15 0.33
CA SER A 259 -13.33 -8.21 0.02
C SER A 259 -12.44 -8.21 1.28
N GLN A 260 -12.98 -7.82 2.44
CA GLN A 260 -12.28 -7.85 3.73
C GLN A 260 -12.64 -9.06 4.61
N LEU A 261 -13.57 -9.92 4.16
CA LEU A 261 -13.96 -11.11 4.89
C LEU A 261 -12.99 -12.26 4.64
N GLU A 262 -12.58 -12.94 5.71
CA GLU A 262 -11.84 -14.20 5.63
C GLU A 262 -12.74 -15.38 5.22
N THR A 263 -14.05 -15.25 5.37
CA THR A 263 -15.00 -16.32 5.08
C THR A 263 -15.02 -16.63 3.57
N VAL A 264 -14.63 -17.86 3.25
CA VAL A 264 -14.72 -18.41 1.90
C VAL A 264 -16.13 -18.21 1.36
N TYR A 265 -16.23 -17.71 0.13
CA TYR A 265 -17.52 -17.57 -0.52
C TYR A 265 -18.18 -18.91 -0.76
N VAL A 266 -19.28 -19.12 -0.03
CA VAL A 266 -20.20 -20.22 -0.26
C VAL A 266 -21.53 -19.61 -0.71
N LYS A 267 -21.95 -19.98 -1.93
CA LYS A 267 -23.22 -19.54 -2.51
C LYS A 267 -24.41 -20.06 -1.68
N PRO A 268 -25.54 -19.35 -1.67
CA PRO A 268 -26.81 -19.88 -1.16
C PRO A 268 -27.12 -21.27 -1.73
N GLN A 269 -27.53 -22.19 -0.86
CA GLN A 269 -27.78 -23.59 -1.20
C GLN A 269 -29.28 -23.92 -1.27
N ASN A 270 -30.13 -23.11 -0.63
CA ASN A 270 -31.58 -23.27 -0.66
C ASN A 270 -32.32 -21.95 -0.97
N GLU A 271 -33.63 -22.03 -1.20
CA GLU A 271 -34.46 -20.87 -1.57
C GLU A 271 -34.51 -19.81 -0.46
N THR A 272 -34.59 -20.23 0.81
CA THR A 272 -34.60 -19.32 1.96
C THR A 272 -33.29 -18.54 2.08
N GLU A 273 -32.15 -19.22 1.98
CA GLU A 273 -30.82 -18.58 1.95
C GLU A 273 -30.68 -17.63 0.77
N THR A 274 -31.23 -17.99 -0.39
CA THR A 274 -31.19 -17.16 -1.60
C THR A 274 -31.97 -15.86 -1.39
N MET A 275 -33.16 -15.95 -0.80
CA MET A 275 -33.97 -14.77 -0.46
C MET A 275 -33.28 -13.88 0.57
N ILE A 276 -32.71 -14.47 1.63
CA ILE A 276 -31.98 -13.71 2.66
C ILE A 276 -30.77 -13.00 2.06
N ALA A 277 -29.93 -13.72 1.31
CA ALA A 277 -28.73 -13.16 0.68
C ALA A 277 -29.08 -12.01 -0.28
N LYS A 278 -30.15 -12.16 -1.07
CA LYS A 278 -30.61 -11.12 -1.98
C LYS A 278 -31.07 -9.86 -1.25
N THR A 279 -31.87 -10.01 -0.20
CA THR A 279 -32.30 -8.86 0.63
C THR A 279 -31.11 -8.15 1.26
N TRP A 280 -30.07 -8.89 1.66
CA TRP A 280 -28.86 -8.29 2.21
C TRP A 280 -28.06 -7.54 1.15
N GLN A 281 -27.91 -8.10 -0.06
CA GLN A 281 -27.26 -7.41 -1.19
C GLN A 281 -27.94 -6.07 -1.49
N GLU A 282 -29.27 -6.05 -1.52
CA GLU A 282 -30.06 -4.84 -1.81
C GLU A 282 -29.93 -3.78 -0.71
N ILE A 283 -29.99 -4.18 0.56
CA ILE A 283 -29.95 -3.25 1.70
C ILE A 283 -28.53 -2.75 1.98
N LEU A 284 -27.53 -3.62 1.88
CA LEU A 284 -26.12 -3.29 2.13
C LEU A 284 -25.43 -2.70 0.90
N GLN A 285 -26.09 -2.72 -0.27
CA GLN A 285 -25.55 -2.27 -1.56
C GLN A 285 -24.23 -2.97 -1.93
N ILE A 286 -24.20 -4.29 -1.81
CA ILE A 286 -23.02 -5.12 -2.08
C ILE A 286 -23.32 -6.19 -3.13
N ASP A 287 -22.33 -6.52 -3.96
CA ASP A 287 -22.52 -7.42 -5.10
C ASP A 287 -22.75 -8.88 -4.69
N LYS A 288 -22.12 -9.37 -3.62
CA LYS A 288 -22.13 -10.78 -3.22
C LYS A 288 -22.23 -10.96 -1.71
N VAL A 289 -23.17 -11.80 -1.29
CA VAL A 289 -23.32 -12.27 0.09
C VAL A 289 -23.25 -13.80 0.10
N GLY A 290 -22.35 -14.35 0.90
CA GLY A 290 -22.18 -15.78 1.12
C GLY A 290 -22.95 -16.25 2.35
N ILE A 291 -23.21 -17.55 2.44
CA ILE A 291 -24.09 -18.09 3.49
C ILE A 291 -23.52 -17.96 4.92
N HIS A 292 -22.19 -17.89 5.04
CA HIS A 292 -21.48 -17.74 6.31
C HIS A 292 -21.06 -16.29 6.60
N ASP A 293 -21.39 -15.35 5.71
CA ASP A 293 -21.04 -13.96 5.93
C ASP A 293 -21.93 -13.38 7.04
N ASN A 294 -21.32 -12.64 7.96
CA ASN A 294 -22.02 -12.00 9.05
C ASN A 294 -22.55 -10.62 8.62
N PHE A 295 -23.81 -10.32 8.94
CA PHE A 295 -24.48 -9.06 8.59
C PHE A 295 -23.68 -7.82 9.01
N PHE A 296 -23.09 -7.85 10.20
CA PHE A 296 -22.34 -6.72 10.76
C PHE A 296 -20.97 -6.56 10.11
N GLU A 297 -20.31 -7.67 9.78
CA GLU A 297 -19.02 -7.63 9.11
C GLU A 297 -19.15 -7.11 7.67
N LEU A 298 -20.32 -7.29 7.05
CA LEU A 298 -20.67 -6.68 5.76
C LEU A 298 -21.06 -5.19 5.86
N GLY A 299 -20.96 -4.57 7.04
CA GLY A 299 -21.28 -3.16 7.25
C GLY A 299 -22.71 -2.89 7.73
N GLY A 300 -23.47 -3.94 8.07
CA GLY A 300 -24.79 -3.81 8.64
C GLY A 300 -24.79 -3.16 10.03
N HIS A 301 -25.80 -2.36 10.31
CA HIS A 301 -26.03 -1.75 11.64
C HIS A 301 -27.51 -1.79 12.02
N SER A 302 -27.86 -1.32 13.21
CA SER A 302 -29.21 -1.43 13.79
C SER A 302 -30.34 -0.92 12.88
N LEU A 303 -30.15 0.24 12.23
CA LEU A 303 -31.13 0.79 11.29
C LEU A 303 -31.30 -0.06 10.02
N LEU A 304 -30.20 -0.54 9.42
CA LEU A 304 -30.27 -1.47 8.29
C LEU A 304 -30.92 -2.79 8.73
N MET A 305 -30.62 -3.28 9.92
CA MET A 305 -31.21 -4.50 10.46
C MET A 305 -32.73 -4.38 10.67
N ALA A 306 -33.21 -3.22 11.12
CA ALA A 306 -34.65 -2.95 11.21
C ALA A 306 -35.33 -3.00 9.84
N GLN A 307 -34.67 -2.43 8.82
CA GLN A 307 -35.13 -2.49 7.42
C GLN A 307 -35.13 -3.93 6.90
N THR A 308 -34.04 -4.68 7.12
CA THR A 308 -33.91 -6.10 6.77
C THR A 308 -34.98 -6.96 7.44
N SER A 309 -35.27 -6.72 8.73
CA SER A 309 -36.32 -7.43 9.47
C SER A 309 -37.69 -7.27 8.82
N ARG A 310 -38.00 -6.06 8.36
CA ARG A 310 -39.26 -5.75 7.68
C ARG A 310 -39.32 -6.41 6.30
N THR A 311 -38.31 -6.18 5.46
CA THR A 311 -38.27 -6.71 4.09
C THR A 311 -38.28 -8.24 4.08
N LEU A 312 -37.50 -8.90 4.94
CA LEU A 312 -37.51 -10.36 5.04
C LEU A 312 -38.86 -10.89 5.53
N SER A 313 -39.53 -10.17 6.46
CA SER A 313 -40.86 -10.59 6.92
C SER A 313 -41.90 -10.53 5.80
N GLU A 314 -41.81 -9.52 4.93
CA GLU A 314 -42.68 -9.34 3.77
C GLU A 314 -42.41 -10.41 2.70
N VAL A 315 -41.14 -10.67 2.37
CA VAL A 315 -40.74 -11.63 1.32
C VAL A 315 -40.98 -13.08 1.72
N LEU A 316 -40.72 -13.44 2.98
CA LEU A 316 -40.86 -14.83 3.47
C LEU A 316 -42.24 -15.12 4.08
N GLY A 317 -43.10 -14.12 4.22
CA GLY A 317 -44.43 -14.28 4.82
C GLY A 317 -44.43 -14.68 6.30
N GLN A 318 -43.30 -14.53 7.00
CA GLN A 318 -43.12 -14.92 8.40
C GLN A 318 -42.61 -13.74 9.22
N LYS A 319 -43.09 -13.57 10.45
CA LYS A 319 -42.62 -12.49 11.33
C LYS A 319 -41.17 -12.74 11.78
N ILE A 320 -40.24 -11.98 11.22
CA ILE A 320 -38.83 -11.97 11.61
C ILE A 320 -38.60 -10.73 12.48
N SER A 321 -38.07 -10.93 13.69
CA SER A 321 -37.75 -9.84 14.60
C SER A 321 -36.29 -9.43 14.50
N VAL A 322 -35.98 -8.17 14.85
CA VAL A 322 -34.60 -7.68 14.99
C VAL A 322 -33.79 -8.56 15.95
N VAL A 323 -34.42 -9.09 17.01
CA VAL A 323 -33.76 -10.01 17.95
C VAL A 323 -33.30 -11.29 17.26
N ASN A 324 -34.07 -11.81 16.29
CA ASN A 324 -33.64 -12.99 15.53
C ASN A 324 -32.40 -12.67 14.67
N LEU A 325 -32.35 -11.50 14.05
CA LEU A 325 -31.20 -11.05 13.25
C LEU A 325 -29.95 -10.78 14.09
N LEU A 326 -30.13 -10.34 15.34
CA LEU A 326 -29.03 -10.22 16.32
C LEU A 326 -28.51 -11.58 16.78
N GLN A 327 -29.40 -12.56 16.93
CA GLN A 327 -29.04 -13.89 17.43
C GLN A 327 -28.47 -14.80 16.32
N TYR A 328 -28.95 -14.63 15.10
CA TYR A 328 -28.58 -15.42 13.92
C TYR A 328 -28.04 -14.45 12.86
N SER A 329 -26.81 -14.01 13.08
CA SER A 329 -26.17 -12.93 12.33
C SER A 329 -25.61 -13.36 10.97
N THR A 330 -25.73 -14.64 10.59
CA THR A 330 -25.32 -15.17 9.27
C THR A 330 -26.53 -15.66 8.49
N VAL A 331 -26.45 -15.64 7.16
CA VAL A 331 -27.52 -16.12 6.27
C VAL A 331 -27.92 -17.57 6.59
N HIS A 332 -26.94 -18.46 6.76
CA HIS A 332 -27.18 -19.87 7.08
C HIS A 332 -27.86 -20.05 8.44
N SER A 333 -27.34 -19.40 9.50
CA SER A 333 -27.91 -19.54 10.85
C SER A 333 -29.34 -18.99 10.93
N LEU A 334 -29.63 -17.92 10.18
CA LEU A 334 -30.97 -17.36 10.08
C LEU A 334 -31.90 -18.32 9.33
N ALA A 335 -31.45 -18.86 8.20
CA ALA A 335 -32.24 -19.82 7.42
C ALA A 335 -32.58 -21.07 8.25
N GLU A 336 -31.62 -21.63 9.00
CA GLU A 336 -31.87 -22.76 9.91
C GLU A 336 -32.89 -22.41 11.01
N ALA A 337 -32.74 -21.24 11.63
CA ALA A 337 -33.66 -20.80 12.69
C ALA A 337 -35.10 -20.63 12.17
N LEU A 338 -35.26 -20.15 10.94
CA LEU A 338 -36.56 -20.00 10.29
C LEU A 338 -37.15 -21.37 9.93
N ALA A 339 -36.35 -22.29 9.37
CA ALA A 339 -36.79 -23.64 9.05
C ALA A 339 -37.30 -24.41 10.29
N GLN A 340 -36.61 -24.28 11.43
CA GLN A 340 -37.03 -24.89 12.70
C GLN A 340 -38.33 -24.29 13.25
N SER A 341 -38.61 -23.01 12.98
CA SER A 341 -39.82 -22.33 13.44
C SER A 341 -41.07 -22.63 12.58
N SER A 342 -40.89 -23.13 11.37
CA SER A 342 -41.98 -23.56 10.47
C SER A 342 -42.46 -24.99 10.76
N GLY A 343 -41.71 -25.78 11.53
CA GLY A 343 -42.01 -27.18 11.88
C GLY A 343 -42.70 -27.41 13.24
N GLU A 344 -42.72 -26.43 14.15
CA GLU A 344 -43.39 -26.53 15.45
C GLU A 344 -44.17 -25.24 15.78
N GLY A 345 -45.47 -25.38 16.02
CA GLY A 345 -46.34 -24.26 16.39
C GLY A 345 -45.90 -23.51 17.65
N GLN A 346 -46.00 -22.18 17.57
CA GLN A 346 -46.00 -21.16 18.63
C GLN A 346 -44.69 -20.94 19.43
N LEU A 347 -44.05 -19.82 19.10
CA LEU A 347 -42.96 -19.15 19.83
C LEU A 347 -43.39 -18.71 21.24
N SER A 348 -43.26 -19.63 22.20
CA SER A 348 -43.21 -19.31 23.64
C SER A 348 -42.01 -19.96 24.36
N ARG A 349 -41.30 -20.91 23.72
CA ARG A 349 -40.21 -21.68 24.37
C ARG A 349 -38.82 -21.03 24.40
N GLY A 350 -38.60 -19.91 23.70
CA GLY A 350 -37.29 -19.23 23.62
C GLY A 350 -36.79 -18.63 24.94
N GLN A 351 -37.71 -18.20 25.83
CA GLN A 351 -37.33 -17.59 27.12
C GLN A 351 -36.76 -18.62 28.12
N SER A 352 -37.07 -19.91 27.96
CA SER A 352 -36.65 -20.97 28.90
C SER A 352 -35.24 -21.50 28.64
N LYS A 353 -34.82 -21.61 27.37
CA LYS A 353 -33.47 -22.09 27.01
C LYS A 353 -32.38 -21.04 27.34
N PHE A 354 -32.66 -19.75 27.19
CA PHE A 354 -31.70 -18.67 27.49
C PHE A 354 -31.34 -18.60 28.99
N LYS A 355 -32.33 -18.77 29.89
CA LYS A 355 -32.08 -18.85 31.34
C LYS A 355 -31.24 -20.08 31.73
N LYS A 356 -31.41 -21.22 31.04
CA LYS A 356 -30.67 -22.46 31.35
C LYS A 356 -29.22 -22.39 30.85
N SER A 357 -28.98 -21.84 29.67
CA SER A 357 -27.64 -21.66 29.10
C SER A 357 -26.81 -20.62 29.85
N GLN A 358 -27.41 -19.51 30.33
CA GLN A 358 -26.73 -18.57 31.22
C GLN A 358 -26.39 -19.20 32.59
N LYS A 359 -27.29 -20.02 33.15
CA LYS A 359 -27.02 -20.75 34.41
C LYS A 359 -25.90 -21.79 34.26
N LEU A 360 -25.84 -22.50 33.14
CA LEU A 360 -24.77 -23.47 32.84
C LEU A 360 -23.41 -22.78 32.56
N ALA A 361 -23.43 -21.62 31.88
CA ALA A 361 -22.23 -20.83 31.63
C ALA A 361 -21.68 -20.13 32.90
N SER A 362 -22.54 -19.71 33.83
CA SER A 362 -22.10 -19.20 35.15
C SER A 362 -21.48 -20.31 36.01
N LYS A 363 -22.11 -21.49 36.07
CA LYS A 363 -21.62 -22.64 36.86
C LYS A 363 -20.31 -23.24 36.33
N ARG A 364 -20.02 -23.09 35.02
CA ARG A 364 -18.72 -23.44 34.43
C ARG A 364 -17.63 -22.41 34.73
N ARG A 365 -17.98 -21.12 34.80
CA ARG A 365 -17.07 -20.02 35.19
C ARG A 365 -16.62 -20.14 36.64
N ASP A 366 -17.52 -20.44 37.57
CA ASP A 366 -17.18 -20.61 38.99
C ASP A 366 -16.22 -21.79 39.22
N ARG A 367 -16.46 -22.93 38.54
CA ARG A 367 -15.59 -24.12 38.63
C ARG A 367 -14.20 -23.90 38.01
N GLN A 368 -14.07 -23.04 37.01
CA GLN A 368 -12.75 -22.71 36.42
C GLN A 368 -12.00 -21.69 37.29
N GLY A 369 -12.70 -20.73 37.91
CA GLY A 369 -12.14 -19.81 38.89
C GLY A 369 -11.58 -20.52 40.13
N GLU A 370 -12.33 -21.47 40.70
CA GLU A 370 -11.88 -22.27 41.84
C GLU A 370 -10.64 -23.12 41.51
N LYS A 371 -10.60 -23.75 40.32
CA LYS A 371 -9.42 -24.53 39.88
C LYS A 371 -8.19 -23.66 39.63
N ALA A 372 -8.37 -22.41 39.17
CA ALA A 372 -7.27 -21.47 38.98
C ALA A 372 -6.72 -20.96 40.33
N GLN A 373 -7.59 -20.66 41.30
CA GLN A 373 -7.17 -20.26 42.65
C GLN A 373 -6.51 -21.41 43.42
N GLN A 374 -6.96 -22.65 43.24
CA GLN A 374 -6.35 -23.83 43.86
C GLN A 374 -4.96 -24.14 43.28
N ARG A 375 -4.75 -23.89 41.97
CA ARG A 375 -3.43 -23.96 41.32
C ARG A 375 -2.48 -22.85 41.77
N GLN A 376 -2.99 -21.64 42.02
CA GLN A 376 -2.18 -20.54 42.56
C GLN A 376 -1.80 -20.74 44.03
N ARG A 377 -2.67 -21.32 44.87
CA ARG A 377 -2.34 -21.66 46.26
C ARG A 377 -1.28 -22.75 46.37
N ARG A 378 -1.29 -23.76 45.49
CA ARG A 378 -0.25 -24.80 45.43
C ARG A 378 1.12 -24.29 44.98
N LYS A 379 1.19 -23.18 44.24
CA LYS A 379 2.44 -22.53 43.82
C LYS A 379 3.03 -21.57 44.85
N ARG A 380 2.35 -21.31 45.98
CA ARG A 380 2.82 -20.43 47.06
C ARG A 380 3.24 -21.19 48.33
N HIS A 381 3.19 -22.52 48.32
CA HIS A 381 3.56 -23.39 49.45
C HIS A 381 4.65 -24.42 49.09
N ASN A 382 5.16 -24.36 47.85
CA ASN A 382 6.48 -24.86 47.45
C ASN A 382 7.30 -23.63 47.08
#